data_AF-A0A1Q8VKU5-F1
#
_entry.id   AF-A0A1Q8VKU5-F1
#
_cell.length_a   1.000
_cell.length_b   1.000
_cell.length_c   1.000
_cell.angle_alpha   90.00
_cell.angle_beta   90.00
_cell.angle_gamma   90.00
#
_symmetry.space_group_name_H-M   'P 1'
#
loop_
_entity.id
_entity.type
_entity.pdbx_description
1 polymer ?
#
loop_
_entity_poly.entity_id
_entity_poly.type
_entity_poly.pdbx_seq_one_letter_code
_entity_poly.pdbx_strand_id
1 'polypeptide(L)'
;MKEPDVGEALTPSQAAALLPNTSVDSIRRWIRSGALPAQKLPNGRYFVRRGDVEALLSPALPSTPSVSSVPDVEGVELPGQGALL
;
A
#
# COMPACT_ATOMS: atom_id res chain seq x y z
N MET A 1 -9.84 -16.12 28.93
CA MET A 1 -8.89 -15.08 28.47
C MET A 1 -8.29 -15.58 27.16
N LYS A 2 -8.82 -15.13 26.01
CA LYS A 2 -8.27 -15.50 24.69
C LYS A 2 -7.48 -14.28 24.23
N GLU A 3 -6.16 -14.39 24.28
CA GLU A 3 -5.24 -13.38 23.78
C GLU A 3 -5.59 -13.14 22.30
N PRO A 4 -5.77 -11.89 21.84
CA PRO A 4 -5.95 -11.61 20.42
C PRO A 4 -4.64 -11.93 19.73
N ASP A 5 -4.60 -13.08 19.06
CA ASP A 5 -3.45 -13.56 18.29
C ASP A 5 -3.04 -12.48 17.29
N VAL A 6 -1.92 -11.80 17.59
CA VAL A 6 -1.36 -10.71 16.78
C VAL A 6 -0.88 -11.22 15.40
N GLY A 7 -0.91 -12.54 15.20
CA GLY A 7 -0.64 -13.25 13.94
C GLY A 7 -1.89 -13.67 13.16
N GLU A 8 -3.10 -13.30 13.59
CA GLU A 8 -4.32 -13.78 12.93
C GLU A 8 -4.46 -13.21 11.51
N ALA A 9 -4.45 -14.09 10.52
CA ALA A 9 -4.62 -13.76 9.12
C ALA A 9 -6.09 -13.45 8.83
N LEU A 10 -6.39 -12.18 8.55
CA LEU A 10 -7.73 -11.67 8.30
C LEU A 10 -8.05 -11.63 6.80
N THR A 11 -9.25 -12.04 6.44
CA THR A 11 -9.79 -11.78 5.10
C THR A 11 -10.11 -10.29 4.92
N PRO A 12 -10.24 -9.80 3.67
CA PRO A 12 -10.57 -8.39 3.42
C PRO A 12 -11.89 -7.96 4.07
N SER A 13 -12.86 -8.88 4.17
CA SER A 13 -14.13 -8.64 4.83
C SER A 13 -13.99 -8.51 6.35
N GLN A 14 -13.12 -9.32 6.96
CA GLN A 14 -12.83 -9.21 8.40
C GLN A 14 -12.05 -7.93 8.71
N ALA A 15 -11.07 -7.57 7.89
CA ALA A 15 -10.31 -6.33 8.05
C ALA A 15 -11.23 -5.09 7.97
N ALA A 16 -12.17 -5.07 7.03
CA ALA A 16 -13.14 -3.98 6.90
C ALA A 16 -14.05 -3.86 8.14
N ALA A 17 -14.43 -4.98 8.76
CA ALA A 17 -15.26 -4.97 9.96
C ALA A 17 -14.53 -4.42 11.20
N LEU A 18 -13.20 -4.39 11.20
CA LEU A 18 -12.38 -3.84 12.29
C LEU A 18 -12.15 -2.33 12.16
N LEU A 19 -12.29 -1.78 10.96
CA LEU A 19 -12.02 -0.38 10.68
C LEU A 19 -13.33 0.42 10.57
N PRO A 20 -13.49 1.54 11.30
CA PRO A 20 -14.67 2.38 11.17
C PRO A 20 -14.76 2.97 9.76
N ASN A 21 -15.97 3.07 9.21
CA ASN A 21 -16.26 3.65 7.89
C ASN A 21 -15.47 3.04 6.71
N THR A 22 -14.95 1.82 6.86
CA THR A 22 -14.12 1.18 5.83
C THR A 22 -14.86 0.01 5.20
N SER A 23 -14.86 -0.04 3.87
CA SER A 23 -15.48 -1.12 3.09
C SER A 23 -14.44 -2.12 2.60
N VAL A 24 -14.91 -3.33 2.27
CA VAL A 24 -14.08 -4.40 1.68
C VAL A 24 -13.39 -3.95 0.39
N ASP A 25 -14.06 -3.13 -0.41
CA ASP A 25 -13.50 -2.58 -1.65
C ASP A 25 -12.32 -1.64 -1.38
N SER A 26 -12.43 -0.77 -0.36
CA SER A 26 -11.34 0.09 0.10
C SER A 26 -10.12 -0.73 0.53
N ILE A 27 -10.33 -1.81 1.30
CA ILE A 27 -9.26 -2.75 1.67
C ILE A 27 -8.59 -3.34 0.43
N ARG A 28 -9.37 -3.86 -0.52
CA ARG A 28 -8.84 -4.45 -1.77
C ARG A 28 -8.07 -3.41 -2.60
N ARG A 29 -8.55 -2.16 -2.63
CA ARG A 29 -7.89 -1.04 -3.29
C ARG A 29 -6.54 -0.77 -2.65
N TRP A 30 -6.47 -0.65 -1.33
CA TRP A 30 -5.21 -0.43 -0.61
C TRP A 30 -4.21 -1.56 -0.81
N ILE A 31 -4.68 -2.81 -0.78
CA ILE A 31 -3.83 -3.98 -1.07
C ILE A 31 -3.25 -3.90 -2.49
N ARG A 32 -4.09 -3.60 -3.50
CA ARG A 32 -3.65 -3.48 -4.89
C ARG A 32 -2.70 -2.30 -5.10
N SER A 33 -2.91 -1.21 -4.36
CA SER A 33 -2.04 -0.03 -4.37
C SER A 33 -0.76 -0.21 -3.54
N GLY A 34 -0.61 -1.30 -2.79
CA GLY A 34 0.53 -1.53 -1.89
C GLY A 34 0.49 -0.73 -0.58
N ALA A 35 -0.61 -0.04 -0.28
CA ALA A 35 -0.80 0.74 0.95
C ALA A 35 -1.16 -0.12 2.17
N LEU A 36 -1.53 -1.39 1.95
CA LEU A 36 -1.84 -2.36 3.00
C LEU A 36 -1.16 -3.69 2.68
N PRO A 37 -0.21 -4.16 3.52
CA PRO A 37 0.46 -5.44 3.31
C PRO A 37 -0.54 -6.61 3.31
N ALA A 38 -0.50 -7.44 2.27
CA ALA A 38 -1.34 -8.63 2.19
C ALA A 38 -0.67 -9.77 1.43
N GLN A 39 -0.98 -10.99 1.84
CA GLN A 39 -0.58 -12.22 1.15
C GLN A 39 -1.69 -12.65 0.19
N LYS A 40 -1.35 -12.80 -1.10
CA LYS A 40 -2.25 -13.35 -2.12
C LYS A 40 -2.12 -14.87 -2.15
N LEU A 41 -3.25 -15.58 -2.04
CA LEU A 41 -3.30 -17.03 -2.18
C LEU A 41 -3.43 -17.45 -3.65
N PRO A 42 -3.06 -18.71 -3.98
CA PRO A 42 -3.25 -19.28 -5.31
C PRO A 42 -4.71 -19.25 -5.80
N ASN A 43 -5.66 -19.25 -4.86
CA ASN A 43 -7.10 -19.13 -5.14
C ASN A 43 -7.57 -17.69 -5.43
N GLY A 44 -6.66 -16.71 -5.47
CA GLY A 44 -6.97 -15.30 -5.74
C GLY A 44 -7.51 -14.51 -4.54
N ARG A 45 -7.63 -15.12 -3.36
CA ARG A 45 -8.01 -14.43 -2.13
C ARG A 45 -6.80 -13.73 -1.50
N TYR A 46 -7.06 -12.68 -0.73
CA TYR A 46 -6.03 -11.98 0.04
C TYR A 46 -6.18 -12.27 1.53
N PHE A 47 -5.07 -12.31 2.25
CA PHE A 47 -5.02 -12.28 3.71
C PHE A 47 -4.19 -11.09 4.17
N VAL A 48 -4.73 -10.32 5.10
CA VAL A 48 -4.11 -9.17 5.75
C VAL A 48 -3.77 -9.57 7.18
N ARG A 49 -2.60 -9.20 7.70
CA ARG A 49 -2.34 -9.45 9.13
C ARG A 49 -3.12 -8.45 9.97
N ARG A 50 -3.65 -8.92 11.09
CA ARG A 50 -4.36 -8.06 12.04
C ARG A 50 -3.53 -6.86 12.50
N GLY A 51 -2.24 -7.05 12.81
CA GLY A 51 -1.36 -5.95 13.23
C GLY A 51 -1.22 -4.84 12.18
N ASP A 52 -1.22 -5.16 10.88
CA ASP A 52 -1.18 -4.15 9.81
C ASP A 52 -2.50 -3.37 9.71
N VAL A 53 -3.64 -4.04 9.94
CA VAL A 53 -4.96 -3.39 10.00
C VAL A 53 -5.06 -2.45 11.21
N GLU A 54 -4.59 -2.90 12.37
CA GLU A 54 -4.57 -2.09 13.60
C GLU A 54 -3.58 -0.93 13.51
N ALA A 55 -2.48 -1.07 12.76
CA ALA A 55 -1.57 0.03 12.47
C ALA A 55 -2.24 1.17 11.69
N LEU A 56 -3.25 0.88 10.86
CA LEU A 56 -4.05 1.92 10.17
C LEU A 56 -4.95 2.72 11.11
N LEU A 57 -5.32 2.16 12.28
CA LEU A 57 -6.07 2.85 13.33
C LEU A 57 -5.18 3.78 14.16
N SER A 58 -3.88 3.48 14.24
CA SER A 58 -2.92 4.35 14.89
C SER A 58 -2.65 5.56 14.00
N PRO A 59 -2.79 6.80 14.48
CA PRO A 59 -2.49 8.00 13.72
C PRO A 59 -0.96 8.18 13.57
N ALA A 60 -0.30 7.26 12.86
CA ALA A 60 1.05 7.45 12.36
C ALA A 60 0.93 7.89 10.90
N LEU A 61 1.21 9.19 10.72
CA LEU A 61 1.44 9.96 9.49
C LEU A 61 1.34 9.18 8.16
N PRO A 62 0.59 9.69 7.17
CA PRO A 62 0.49 9.06 5.85
C PRO A 62 1.90 8.94 5.26
N SER A 63 2.41 7.71 5.17
CA SER A 63 3.53 7.43 4.28
C SER A 63 3.02 7.72 2.88
N THR A 64 3.48 8.85 2.37
CA THR A 64 3.18 9.40 1.06
C THR A 64 3.15 8.29 0.01
N PRO A 65 2.11 8.19 -0.85
CA PRO A 65 2.24 7.38 -2.04
C PRO A 65 3.43 7.95 -2.81
N SER A 66 4.50 7.16 -2.92
CA SER A 66 5.61 7.48 -3.81
C SER A 66 4.99 7.67 -5.18
N VAL A 67 4.91 8.93 -5.61
CA VAL A 67 4.56 9.30 -6.96
C VAL A 67 5.48 8.49 -7.86
N SER A 68 4.95 7.48 -8.54
CA SER A 68 5.66 6.90 -9.66
C SER A 68 5.60 7.98 -10.72
N SER A 69 6.62 8.82 -10.68
CA SER A 69 6.97 9.78 -11.70
C SER A 69 6.76 9.10 -13.05
N VAL A 70 5.95 9.72 -13.89
CA VAL A 70 6.00 9.44 -15.33
C VAL A 70 7.48 9.49 -15.73
N PRO A 71 8.00 8.50 -16.48
CA PRO A 71 9.35 8.60 -16.99
C PRO A 71 9.33 9.79 -17.95
N ASP A 72 9.99 10.86 -17.55
CA ASP A 72 10.37 11.94 -18.43
C ASP A 72 11.16 11.29 -19.56
N VAL A 73 10.57 11.32 -20.75
CA VAL A 73 11.14 10.72 -21.94
C VAL A 73 12.43 11.48 -22.26
N GLU A 74 13.53 10.76 -22.12
CA GLU A 74 14.86 11.14 -22.57
C GLU A 74 14.80 11.79 -23.96
N GLY A 75 15.15 13.07 -24.01
CA GLY A 75 15.01 13.92 -25.19
C GLY A 75 16.19 14.88 -25.33
N VAL A 76 17.34 14.29 -25.67
CA VAL A 76 18.51 14.89 -26.33
C VAL A 76 19.52 15.63 -25.44
N GLU A 77 20.51 14.90 -24.93
CA GLU A 77 21.89 15.42 -24.92
C GLU A 77 22.49 15.20 -26.31
N LEU A 78 22.99 16.25 -26.94
CA LEU A 78 24.18 16.13 -27.78
C LEU A 78 25.15 17.28 -27.48
N PRO A 79 26.43 16.95 -27.19
CA PRO A 79 27.45 17.89 -26.74
C PRO A 79 28.04 18.63 -27.94
N GLY A 80 28.27 19.93 -27.81
CA GLY A 80 28.94 20.66 -28.88
C GLY A 80 29.18 22.14 -28.60
N GLN A 81 30.44 22.43 -28.23
CA GLN A 81 31.21 23.63 -28.62
C GLN A 81 30.71 24.97 -28.01
N GLY A 82 31.42 25.57 -27.05
CA GLY A 82 32.62 26.40 -27.31
C GLY A 82 32.22 27.89 -27.24
N ALA A 83 32.41 28.55 -26.11
CA ALA A 83 33.50 29.52 -25.84
C ALA A 83 33.08 31.00 -26.04
N LEU A 84 33.34 31.80 -24.99
CA LEU A 84 33.72 33.23 -24.91
C LEU A 84 33.44 34.11 -26.14
N LEU A 85 32.74 35.25 -26.02
CA LEU A 85 33.07 36.44 -25.22
C LEU A 85 31.86 37.39 -25.17
#